data_AF-A0A948BX01-F1
#
_entry.id   AF-A0A948BX01-F1
#
_cell.length_a   1.000
_cell.length_b   1.000
_cell.length_c   1.000
_cell.angle_alpha   90.00
_cell.angle_beta   90.00
_cell.angle_gamma   90.00
#
_symmetry.space_group_name_H-M   'P 1'
#
loop_
_entity.id
_entity.type
_entity.pdbx_description
1 polymer ?
#
loop_
_entity_poly.entity_id
_entity_poly.type
_entity_poly.pdbx_seq_one_letter_code
_entity_poly.pdbx_strand_id
1 'polypeptide(L)' 'MRLNSEPECLQAIDEWKKYSPEAQMRNLNQAIEALELDQMYYEGKGSEKPAERCGKCLEILHRRLSELNSG' A
#
# COMPACT_ATOMS: atom_id res chain seq x y z
N MET A 1 -5.84 -0.91 9.24
CA MET A 1 -6.68 -0.56 8.07
C MET A 1 -6.31 -1.54 6.97
N ARG A 2 -7.28 -2.17 6.30
CA ARG A 2 -7.00 -3.06 5.17
C ARG A 2 -7.25 -2.28 3.89
N LEU A 3 -6.21 -2.07 3.08
CA LEU A 3 -6.31 -1.37 1.80
C LEU A 3 -6.57 -2.43 0.73
N ASN A 4 -7.68 -2.32 0.01
CA ASN A 4 -8.13 -3.37 -0.91
C ASN A 4 -8.44 -2.82 -2.31
N SER A 5 -8.22 -1.53 -2.52
CA SER A 5 -8.51 -0.82 -3.76
C SER A 5 -7.69 0.46 -3.88
N GLU A 6 -7.47 0.89 -5.12
CA GLU A 6 -6.74 2.13 -5.40
C GLU A 6 -7.34 3.37 -4.70
N PRO A 7 -8.67 3.59 -4.66
CA PRO A 7 -9.25 4.73 -3.94
C PRO A 7 -8.95 4.71 -2.45
N GLU A 8 -8.98 3.54 -1.80
CA GLU A 8 -8.62 3.40 -0.38
C GLU A 8 -7.15 3.73 -0.15
N CYS A 9 -6.24 3.31 -1.04
CA CYS A 9 -4.82 3.66 -0.96
C CYS A 9 -4.62 5.18 -1.08
N LEU A 10 -5.28 5.82 -2.02
CA LEU A 10 -5.17 7.27 -2.22
C LEU A 10 -5.74 8.04 -1.02
N GLN A 11 -6.87 7.59 -0.47
CA GLN A 11 -7.44 8.19 0.74
C GLN A 11 -6.51 8.04 1.94
N ALA A 12 -5.94 6.85 2.15
CA ALA A 12 -4.99 6.62 3.24
C ALA A 12 -3.74 7.51 3.09
N ILE A 13 -3.21 7.66 1.88
CA ILE A 13 -2.10 8.57 1.60
C ILE A 13 -2.49 10.02 1.96
N ASP A 14 -3.67 10.48 1.58
CA ASP A 14 -4.14 11.84 1.89
C ASP A 14 -4.28 12.07 3.40
N GLU A 15 -4.78 11.08 4.12
CA GLU A 15 -4.81 11.11 5.59
C GLU A 15 -3.40 11.16 6.18
N TRP A 16 -2.47 10.38 5.65
CA TRP A 16 -1.12 10.31 6.19
C TRP A 16 -0.29 11.56 5.93
N LYS A 17 -0.57 12.31 4.85
CA LYS A 17 0.09 13.61 4.56
C LYS A 17 -0.01 14.61 5.71
N LYS A 18 -0.96 14.44 6.63
CA LYS A 18 -1.14 15.28 7.82
C LYS A 18 -0.11 15.00 8.93
N TYR A 19 0.63 13.90 8.82
CA TYR A 19 1.67 13.50 9.79
C TYR A 19 3.08 13.88 9.33
N SER A 20 4.05 13.75 10.23
CA SER A 20 5.47 13.93 9.89
C SER A 20 5.92 12.96 8.80
N PRO A 21 6.98 13.27 8.04
CA PRO A 21 7.52 12.37 7.01
C PRO A 21 7.84 10.98 7.55
N GLU A 22 8.43 10.87 8.73
CA GLU A 22 8.75 9.60 9.38
C GLU A 22 7.49 8.78 9.70
N ALA A 23 6.44 9.44 10.19
CA ALA A 23 5.16 8.80 10.45
C ALA A 23 4.45 8.37 9.16
N GLN A 24 4.54 9.16 8.09
CA GLN A 24 4.07 8.76 6.75
C GLN A 24 4.78 7.50 6.27
N MET A 25 6.12 7.48 6.31
CA MET A 25 6.93 6.33 5.89
C MET A 25 6.59 5.07 6.70
N ARG A 26 6.43 5.21 8.02
CA ARG A 26 6.02 4.09 8.88
C ARG A 26 4.66 3.52 8.47
N ASN A 27 3.67 4.38 8.25
CA ASN A 27 2.34 3.94 7.84
C ASN A 27 2.36 3.28 6.45
N LEU A 28 3.13 3.84 5.51
CA LEU A 28 3.34 3.27 4.17
C LEU A 28 3.96 1.87 4.25
N ASN A 29 5.05 1.71 4.99
CA ASN A 29 5.73 0.42 5.15
C ASN A 29 4.81 -0.64 5.76
N GLN A 30 4.06 -0.30 6.82
CA GLN A 30 3.11 -1.22 7.43
C GLN A 30 2.00 -1.64 6.47
N ALA A 31 1.52 -0.72 5.63
CA ALA A 31 0.48 -1.03 4.65
C ALA A 31 1.00 -1.88 3.49
N ILE A 32 2.24 -1.64 3.05
CA ILE A 32 2.93 -2.44 2.04
C ILE A 32 3.11 -3.88 2.54
N GLU A 33 3.70 -4.08 3.73
CA GLU A 33 3.92 -5.42 4.30
C GLU A 33 2.60 -6.22 4.40
N ALA A 34 1.51 -5.57 4.81
CA ALA A 34 0.19 -6.21 4.89
C ALA A 34 -0.35 -6.61 3.51
N LEU A 35 -0.16 -5.77 2.49
CA LEU A 35 -0.61 -6.02 1.13
C LEU A 35 0.22 -7.11 0.42
N GLU A 36 1.53 -7.17 0.68
CA GLU A 36 2.40 -8.24 0.17
C GLU A 36 1.97 -9.61 0.72
N LEU A 37 1.65 -9.68 2.02
CA LEU A 37 1.13 -10.90 2.64
C LEU A 37 -0.23 -11.31 2.04
N ASP A 38 -1.13 -10.36 1.82
CA ASP A 38 -2.42 -10.61 1.18
C ASP A 38 -2.25 -11.05 -0.29
N GLN A 39 -1.33 -10.42 -1.03
CA GLN A 39 -1.01 -10.82 -2.40
C GLN A 39 -0.52 -12.26 -2.47
N MET A 40 0.49 -12.62 -1.67
CA MET A 40 1.04 -13.98 -1.60
C MET A 40 -0.05 -15.00 -1.24
N TYR A 41 -0.93 -14.65 -0.31
CA TYR A 41 -2.07 -15.48 0.06
C TYR A 41 -3.00 -15.73 -1.13
N TYR A 42 -3.37 -14.70 -1.88
CA TYR A 42 -4.25 -14.83 -3.03
C TYR A 42 -3.60 -15.57 -4.21
N GLU A 43 -2.33 -15.32 -4.47
CA GLU A 43 -1.54 -16.05 -5.47
C GLU A 43 -1.47 -17.55 -5.12
N GLY A 44 -1.20 -17.89 -3.86
CA GLY A 44 -1.19 -19.27 -3.38
C GLY A 44 -2.55 -19.97 -3.45
N LYS A 45 -3.64 -19.21 -3.56
CA LYS A 45 -5.01 -19.73 -3.76
C LYS A 45 -5.45 -19.73 -5.23
N GLY A 46 -4.59 -19.31 -6.17
CA GLY A 46 -4.97 -19.12 -7.57
C GLY A 46 -6.02 -18.02 -7.77
N SER A 47 -6.14 -17.09 -6.83
CA SER A 47 -7.09 -15.98 -6.86
C SER A 47 -6.47 -14.77 -7.55
N GLU A 48 -6.38 -14.83 -8.87
CA GLU A 48 -5.68 -13.82 -9.70
C GLU A 48 -6.24 -12.41 -9.53
N LYS A 49 -7.57 -12.24 -9.52
CA LYS A 49 -8.19 -10.91 -9.41
C LYS A 49 -7.85 -10.21 -8.08
N PRO A 50 -7.99 -10.86 -6.91
CA PRO A 50 -7.51 -10.28 -5.66
C PRO A 50 -6.00 -9.99 -5.64
N ALA A 51 -5.17 -10.89 -6.18
CA ALA A 51 -3.72 -10.68 -6.26
C ALA A 51 -3.36 -9.46 -7.12
N GLU A 52 -3.99 -9.30 -8.28
CA GLU A 52 -3.82 -8.14 -9.17
C GLU A 52 -4.19 -6.83 -8.45
N ARG A 53 -5.27 -6.83 -7.66
CA ARG A 53 -5.66 -5.65 -6.86
C ARG A 53 -4.61 -5.31 -5.82
N CYS A 54 -4.05 -6.30 -5.11
CA CYS A 54 -2.96 -6.07 -4.18
C CYS A 54 -1.76 -5.45 -4.90
N GLY A 55 -1.39 -5.97 -6.08
CA GLY A 55 -0.31 -5.40 -6.91
C GLY A 55 -0.52 -3.92 -7.25
N LYS A 56 -1.72 -3.53 -7.70
CA LYS A 56 -2.03 -2.11 -7.99
C LYS A 56 -1.94 -1.23 -6.75
N CYS A 57 -2.39 -1.73 -5.61
CA CYS A 57 -2.28 -1.02 -4.33
C CYS A 57 -0.81 -0.83 -3.93
N LEU A 58 0.01 -1.88 -4.06
CA LEU A 58 1.44 -1.84 -3.77
C LEU A 58 2.18 -0.81 -4.64
N GLU A 59 1.89 -0.76 -5.94
CA GLU A 59 2.48 0.24 -6.85
C GLU A 59 2.23 1.68 -6.38
N ILE A 60 1.00 1.98 -5.93
CA ILE A 60 0.63 3.32 -5.44
C ILE A 60 1.40 3.66 -4.16
N LEU A 61 1.48 2.72 -3.21
CA LEU A 61 2.15 2.95 -1.93
C LEU A 61 3.67 3.05 -2.09
N HIS A 62 4.29 2.20 -2.91
CA HIS A 62 5.73 2.27 -3.20
C HIS A 62 6.11 3.58 -3.90
N ARG A 63 5.29 4.05 -4.84
CA ARG A 63 5.51 5.35 -5.49
C ARG A 63 5.56 6.46 -4.45
N ARG A 64 4.58 6.51 -3.55
CA ARG A 64 4.55 7.53 -2.49
C ARG A 64 5.73 7.42 -1.51
N LEU A 65 6.14 6.20 -1.16
CA LEU A 65 7.30 5.98 -0.31
C LEU A 65 8.60 6.45 -0.99
N SER A 66 8.74 6.22 -2.29
CA SER A 66 9.87 6.70 -3.08
C SER A 66 9.93 8.23 -3.14
N GLU A 67 8.78 8.90 -3.28
CA GLU A 67 8.69 10.37 -3.24
C GLU A 67 9.18 10.94 -1.90
N LEU A 68 8.85 10.29 -0.78
CA LEU A 68 9.30 10.72 0.55
C LEU A 68 10.79 10.50 0.81
N ASN A 69 11.38 9.44 0.23
CA ASN A 69 12.81 9.16 0.36
C ASN A 69 13.70 10.03 -0.54
N SER A 70 13.13 10.62 -1.59
CA SER A 70 13.85 11.45 -2.55
C SER A 70 13.73 12.96 -2.26
N GLY A 71 12.98 13.34 -1.22
CA GLY A 71 12.68 14.71 -0.82
C GLY A 71 13.52 15.21 0.35
#